data_AF-A0A381FET2-F1
#
_entry.id   AF-A0A381FET2-F1
#
_cell.length_a   1.000
_cell.length_b   1.000
_cell.length_c   1.000
_cell.angle_alpha   90.00
_cell.angle_beta   90.00
_cell.angle_gamma   90.00
#
_symmetry.space_group_name_H-M   'P 1'
#
loop_
_entity.id
_entity.type
_entity.pdbx_description
1 polymer ?
#
loop_
_entity_poly.entity_id
_entity_poly.type
_entity_poly.pdbx_seq_one_letter_code
_entity_poly.pdbx_strand_id
1 'polypeptide(L)'
;MADEYSASSRLEGISLINNFSPSDEKMIAILSEKALSDENTNVRLAAVEALSTHIENTTVRDHIREIFLNQDDPFVQKELITILAEKNPSKLNSEVSAKLRELTLNPTTAVFVKDEAYAVLMKY
;
A
#
# COMPACT_ATOMS: atom_id res chain seq x y z
N MET A 1 21.05 21.16 10.78
CA MET A 1 20.50 20.99 9.42
C MET A 1 19.92 19.57 9.28
N ALA A 2 18.96 19.19 10.13
CA ALA A 2 18.37 17.84 10.14
C ALA A 2 16.85 17.84 9.93
N ASP A 3 16.26 19.02 9.69
CA ASP A 3 14.80 19.22 9.75
C ASP A 3 14.15 19.40 8.36
N GLU A 4 14.96 19.52 7.31
CA GLU A 4 14.46 19.85 5.96
C GLU A 4 13.74 18.66 5.30
N TYR A 5 13.89 17.45 5.84
CA TYR A 5 13.20 16.24 5.41
C TYR A 5 12.68 15.43 6.60
N SER A 6 12.11 16.08 7.61
CA SER A 6 11.46 15.36 8.72
C SER A 6 10.28 14.50 8.22
N ALA A 7 9.93 13.44 8.96
CA ALA A 7 8.74 12.65 8.66
C ALA A 7 7.47 13.52 8.63
N SER A 8 7.39 14.53 9.50
CA SER A 8 6.31 15.53 9.51
C SER A 8 6.24 16.32 8.20
N SER A 9 7.37 16.81 7.68
CA SER A 9 7.40 17.55 6.41
C SER A 9 6.99 16.66 5.24
N ARG A 10 7.36 15.38 5.25
CA ARG A 10 6.94 14.42 4.21
C ARG A 10 5.44 14.13 4.28
N LEU A 11 4.89 13.95 5.48
CA LEU A 11 3.44 13.79 5.69
C LEU A 11 2.66 15.03 5.24
N GLU A 12 3.14 16.23 5.57
CA GLU A 12 2.55 17.49 5.12
C GLU A 12 2.55 17.56 3.59
N GLY A 13 3.69 17.24 2.97
CA GLY A 13 3.81 17.15 1.51
C GLY A 13 2.78 16.22 0.89
N ILE A 14 2.60 15.01 1.43
CA ILE A 14 1.58 14.06 0.97
C ILE A 14 0.16 14.64 1.11
N SER A 15 -0.15 15.26 2.24
CA SER A 15 -1.48 15.84 2.50
C SER A 15 -1.85 16.95 1.51
N LEU A 16 -0.85 17.71 1.03
CA LEU A 16 -1.04 18.78 0.03
C LEU A 16 -1.29 18.23 -1.37
N ILE A 17 -0.90 16.99 -1.66
CA ILE A 17 -1.00 16.36 -2.98
C ILE A 17 -2.10 15.29 -3.09
N ASN A 18 -2.95 15.13 -2.07
CA ASN A 18 -4.00 14.11 -2.02
C ASN A 18 -5.01 14.13 -3.19
N ASN A 19 -5.02 15.17 -4.02
CA ASN A 19 -5.86 15.31 -5.23
C ASN A 19 -5.02 15.37 -6.52
N PHE A 20 -3.89 14.66 -6.56
CA PHE A 20 -3.06 14.60 -7.76
C PHE A 20 -3.82 14.01 -8.95
N SER A 21 -3.42 14.36 -10.17
CA SER A 21 -4.03 13.74 -11.35
C SER A 21 -3.60 12.27 -11.43
N PRO A 22 -4.51 11.30 -11.62
CA PRO A 22 -4.14 9.91 -11.84
C PRO A 22 -3.43 9.67 -13.19
N SER A 23 -3.25 10.72 -14.00
CA SER A 23 -2.38 10.73 -15.19
C SER A 23 -0.97 11.28 -14.92
N ASP A 24 -0.70 11.77 -13.72
CA ASP A 24 0.62 12.29 -13.32
C ASP A 24 1.50 11.13 -12.86
N GLU A 25 2.16 10.50 -13.81
CA GLU A 25 3.06 9.36 -13.56
C GLU A 25 4.20 9.71 -12.59
N LYS A 26 4.65 10.98 -12.59
CA LYS A 26 5.70 11.42 -11.67
C LYS A 26 5.18 11.42 -10.23
N MET A 27 3.96 11.90 -10.02
CA MET A 27 3.36 11.85 -8.68
C MET A 27 3.12 10.42 -8.21
N ILE A 28 2.62 9.55 -9.09
CA ILE A 28 2.42 8.13 -8.80
C ILE A 28 3.75 7.48 -8.38
N ALA A 29 4.84 7.75 -9.12
CA ALA A 29 6.16 7.21 -8.82
C ALA A 29 6.68 7.69 -7.45
N ILE A 30 6.56 8.98 -7.14
CA ILE A 30 7.00 9.56 -5.85
C ILE A 30 6.21 8.92 -4.69
N LEU A 31 4.89 8.87 -4.79
CA LEU A 31 4.06 8.25 -3.75
C LEU A 31 4.36 6.76 -3.61
N SER A 32 4.62 6.05 -4.71
CA SER A 32 4.95 4.62 -4.67
C SER A 32 6.30 4.36 -3.99
N GLU A 33 7.30 5.20 -4.24
CA GLU A 33 8.58 5.14 -3.53
C GLU A 33 8.37 5.33 -2.01
N LYS A 34 7.58 6.34 -1.62
CA LYS A 34 7.28 6.59 -0.21
C LYS A 34 6.49 5.46 0.45
N ALA A 35 5.49 4.93 -0.24
CA ALA A 35 4.71 3.79 0.23
C ALA A 35 5.57 2.54 0.41
N LEU A 36 6.51 2.29 -0.50
CA LEU A 36 7.32 1.09 -0.51
C LEU A 36 8.43 1.11 0.55
N SER A 37 9.09 2.24 0.79
CA SER A 37 10.37 2.22 1.51
C SER A 37 10.68 3.40 2.44
N ASP A 38 9.75 4.35 2.66
CA ASP A 38 10.02 5.46 3.61
C ASP A 38 10.39 4.92 5.01
N GLU A 39 11.35 5.53 5.69
CA GLU A 39 11.78 5.05 7.03
C GLU A 39 10.65 5.10 8.07
N ASN A 40 9.61 5.91 7.84
CA ASN A 40 8.51 6.12 8.77
C ASN A 40 7.24 5.41 8.29
N THR A 41 6.74 4.47 9.08
CA THR A 41 5.50 3.72 8.80
C THR A 41 4.31 4.63 8.49
N ASN A 42 4.15 5.77 9.17
CA ASN A 42 3.02 6.67 8.91
C ASN A 42 3.15 7.36 7.55
N VAL A 43 4.37 7.67 7.10
CA VAL A 43 4.59 8.20 5.74
C VAL A 43 4.23 7.16 4.70
N ARG A 44 4.58 5.89 4.93
CA ARG A 44 4.18 4.78 4.04
C ARG A 44 2.66 4.66 3.94
N LEU A 45 1.97 4.63 5.09
CA LEU A 45 0.52 4.55 5.15
C LEU A 45 -0.14 5.73 4.44
N ALA A 46 0.29 6.96 4.72
CA ALA A 46 -0.24 8.14 4.05
C ALA A 46 -0.06 8.10 2.52
N ALA A 47 1.07 7.58 2.04
CA ALA A 47 1.30 7.43 0.60
C ALA A 47 0.43 6.34 -0.02
N VAL A 48 0.22 5.21 0.68
CA VAL A 48 -0.73 4.16 0.27
C VAL A 48 -2.16 4.71 0.21
N GLU A 49 -2.58 5.44 1.23
CA GLU A 49 -3.90 6.08 1.29
C GLU A 49 -4.08 7.05 0.12
N ALA A 50 -3.10 7.92 -0.14
CA ALA A 50 -3.11 8.85 -1.26
C ALA A 50 -3.23 8.15 -2.62
N LEU A 51 -2.47 7.06 -2.85
CA LEU A 51 -2.62 6.26 -4.08
C LEU A 51 -4.01 5.62 -4.16
N SER A 52 -4.55 5.14 -3.05
CA SER A 52 -5.83 4.41 -3.02
C SER A 52 -7.04 5.26 -3.45
N THR A 53 -6.95 6.59 -3.37
CA THR A 53 -8.00 7.50 -3.84
C THR A 53 -8.25 7.37 -5.34
N HIS A 54 -7.27 6.88 -6.09
CA HIS A 54 -7.31 6.72 -7.54
C HIS A 54 -7.18 5.26 -8.01
N ILE A 55 -7.50 4.28 -7.16
CA ILE A 55 -7.34 2.84 -7.46
C ILE A 55 -8.13 2.34 -8.68
N GLU A 56 -9.13 3.08 -9.16
CA GLU A 56 -9.83 2.77 -10.41
C GLU A 56 -8.93 2.94 -11.64
N ASN A 57 -7.93 3.81 -11.55
CA ASN A 57 -6.91 3.97 -12.58
C ASN A 57 -5.99 2.74 -12.62
N THR A 58 -5.82 2.15 -13.81
CA THR A 58 -5.03 0.93 -13.98
C THR A 58 -3.58 1.08 -13.55
N THR A 59 -2.92 2.20 -13.89
CA THR A 59 -1.53 2.46 -13.53
C THR A 59 -1.36 2.53 -12.01
N VAL A 60 -2.24 3.26 -11.32
CA VAL A 60 -2.23 3.38 -9.86
C VAL A 60 -2.47 2.03 -9.21
N ARG A 61 -3.44 1.26 -9.70
CA ARG A 61 -3.73 -0.09 -9.21
C ARG A 61 -2.55 -1.04 -9.37
N ASP A 62 -1.86 -0.98 -10.51
CA ASP A 62 -0.66 -1.81 -10.73
C ASP A 62 0.44 -1.42 -9.74
N HIS A 63 0.65 -0.13 -9.45
CA HIS A 63 1.61 0.31 -8.43
C HIS A 63 1.22 -0.16 -7.03
N ILE A 64 -0.06 -0.06 -6.62
CA ILE A 64 -0.55 -0.59 -5.34
C ILE A 64 -0.27 -2.10 -5.23
N ARG A 65 -0.47 -2.86 -6.32
CA ARG A 65 -0.13 -4.28 -6.36
C ARG A 65 1.36 -4.49 -6.13
N GLU A 66 2.22 -3.79 -6.87
CA GLU A 66 3.68 -3.94 -6.72
C GLU A 66 4.16 -3.56 -5.31
N ILE A 67 3.58 -2.51 -4.71
CA ILE A 67 3.86 -2.15 -3.31
C ILE A 67 3.47 -3.30 -2.39
N PHE A 68 2.27 -3.87 -2.53
CA PHE A 68 1.83 -4.99 -1.69
C PHE A 68 2.74 -6.22 -1.79
N LEU A 69 3.18 -6.58 -3.00
CA LEU A 69 4.05 -7.73 -3.21
C LEU A 69 5.42 -7.59 -2.53
N ASN A 70 5.90 -6.34 -2.39
CA ASN A 70 7.23 -6.02 -1.87
C ASN A 70 7.22 -5.36 -0.48
N GLN A 71 6.05 -5.18 0.15
CA GLN A 71 5.97 -4.48 1.43
C GLN A 71 6.46 -5.34 2.59
N ASP A 72 7.24 -4.73 3.49
CA ASP A 72 7.84 -5.37 4.66
C ASP A 72 7.26 -4.86 5.99
N ASP A 73 6.67 -3.67 6.03
CA ASP A 73 6.01 -3.14 7.21
C ASP A 73 4.64 -3.81 7.44
N PRO A 74 4.39 -4.43 8.62
CA PRO A 74 3.18 -5.21 8.85
C PRO A 74 1.91 -4.34 8.92
N PHE A 75 2.00 -3.08 9.37
CA PHE A 75 0.84 -2.19 9.37
C PHE A 75 0.47 -1.78 7.94
N VAL A 76 1.47 -1.49 7.11
CA VAL A 76 1.26 -1.17 5.70
C VAL A 76 0.75 -2.39 4.92
N GLN A 77 1.26 -3.59 5.21
CA GLN A 77 0.74 -4.83 4.63
C GLN A 77 -0.75 -5.00 4.92
N LYS A 78 -1.18 -4.85 6.18
CA LYS A 78 -2.60 -4.95 6.55
C LYS A 78 -3.45 -3.96 5.78
N GLU A 79 -3.03 -2.69 5.70
CA GLU A 79 -3.78 -1.65 4.99
C GLU A 79 -3.94 -1.96 3.50
N LEU A 80 -2.86 -2.42 2.85
CA LEU A 80 -2.89 -2.83 1.45
C LEU A 80 -3.82 -4.04 1.20
N ILE A 81 -3.87 -5.00 2.13
CA ILE A 81 -4.81 -6.14 2.05
C ILE A 81 -6.25 -5.63 2.08
N THR A 82 -6.58 -4.73 3.01
CA THR A 82 -7.90 -4.10 3.10
C THR A 82 -8.27 -3.37 1.80
N ILE A 83 -7.38 -2.50 1.32
CA ILE A 83 -7.59 -1.72 0.10
C ILE A 83 -7.84 -2.63 -1.12
N LEU A 84 -7.01 -3.65 -1.31
CA LEU A 84 -7.14 -4.58 -2.44
C LEU A 84 -8.43 -5.41 -2.36
N ALA A 85 -8.84 -5.81 -1.16
CA ALA A 85 -10.05 -6.61 -0.96
C ALA A 85 -11.34 -5.79 -1.13
N GLU A 86 -11.37 -4.55 -0.64
CA GLU A 86 -12.58 -3.71 -0.60
C GLU A 86 -12.76 -2.88 -1.87
N LYS A 87 -11.68 -2.27 -2.36
CA LYS A 87 -11.75 -1.29 -3.46
C LYS A 87 -11.42 -1.90 -4.82
N ASN A 88 -10.91 -3.13 -4.87
CA ASN A 88 -10.56 -3.80 -6.12
C ASN A 88 -10.96 -5.31 -6.12
N PRO A 89 -12.22 -5.63 -5.78
CA PRO A 89 -12.66 -7.01 -5.55
C PRO A 89 -12.54 -7.91 -6.79
N SER A 90 -12.61 -7.34 -7.99
CA SER A 90 -12.53 -8.08 -9.26
C SER A 90 -11.12 -8.54 -9.63
N LYS A 91 -10.07 -8.10 -8.91
CA LYS A 91 -8.66 -8.35 -9.27
C LYS A 91 -7.76 -8.77 -8.11
N LEU A 92 -8.26 -9.62 -7.21
CA LEU A 92 -7.36 -10.57 -6.53
C LEU A 92 -6.77 -11.49 -7.61
N ASN A 93 -5.75 -11.00 -8.31
CA ASN A 93 -5.07 -11.77 -9.33
C ASN A 93 -4.26 -12.89 -8.66
N SER A 94 -3.77 -13.83 -9.46
CA SER A 94 -3.02 -14.98 -8.95
C SER A 94 -1.83 -14.60 -8.07
N GLU A 95 -1.19 -13.45 -8.33
CA GLU A 95 -0.05 -12.95 -7.57
C GLU A 95 -0.46 -12.45 -6.19
N VAL A 96 -1.51 -11.62 -6.10
CA VAL A 96 -2.04 -11.14 -4.82
C VAL A 96 -2.53 -12.32 -3.99
N SER A 97 -3.28 -13.26 -4.58
CA SER A 97 -3.72 -14.47 -3.88
C SER A 97 -2.54 -15.34 -3.42
N ALA A 98 -1.49 -15.48 -4.23
CA ALA A 98 -0.29 -16.21 -3.84
C ALA A 98 0.42 -15.52 -2.66
N LYS A 99 0.57 -14.19 -2.71
CA LYS A 99 1.18 -13.43 -1.62
C LYS A 99 0.36 -13.50 -0.33
N LEU A 100 -0.96 -13.43 -0.40
CA LEU A 100 -1.84 -13.63 0.76
C LEU A 100 -1.62 -15.02 1.39
N ARG A 101 -1.52 -16.08 0.59
CA ARG A 101 -1.22 -17.44 1.10
C ARG A 101 0.19 -17.55 1.67
N GLU A 102 1.16 -16.88 1.07
CA GLU A 102 2.52 -16.81 1.61
C GLU A 102 2.50 -16.16 3.00
N LEU A 103 1.82 -15.03 3.16
CA LEU A 103 1.68 -14.32 4.44
C LEU A 103 1.01 -15.18 5.51
N THR A 104 -0.01 -15.98 5.17
CA THR A 104 -0.69 -16.85 6.14
C THR A 104 0.16 -18.03 6.59
N LEU A 105 1.03 -18.54 5.71
CA LEU A 105 1.91 -19.68 5.99
C LEU A 105 3.24 -19.28 6.64
N ASN A 106 3.70 -18.05 6.43
CA ASN A 106 4.97 -17.58 6.96
C ASN A 106 4.92 -17.45 8.49
N PRO A 107 5.75 -18.18 9.26
CA PRO A 107 5.73 -18.15 10.72
C PRO A 107 6.07 -16.77 11.30
N THR A 108 6.84 -15.94 10.60
CA THR A 108 7.28 -14.62 11.08
C THR A 108 6.32 -13.48 10.73
N THR A 109 5.32 -13.71 9.88
CA THR A 109 4.30 -12.70 9.58
C THR A 109 3.50 -12.37 10.83
N ALA A 110 3.27 -11.06 11.06
CA ALA A 110 2.52 -10.58 12.20
C ALA A 110 1.11 -11.18 12.23
N VAL A 111 0.64 -11.58 13.43
CA VAL A 111 -0.63 -12.30 13.60
C VAL A 111 -1.80 -11.54 12.97
N PHE A 112 -1.90 -10.23 13.19
CA PHE A 112 -2.97 -9.42 12.64
C PHE A 112 -2.95 -9.34 11.10
N VAL A 113 -1.79 -9.49 10.47
CA VAL A 113 -1.67 -9.55 9.00
C VAL A 113 -2.16 -10.91 8.50
N LYS A 114 -1.85 -11.99 9.22
CA LYS A 114 -2.37 -13.33 8.90
C LYS A 114 -3.89 -13.37 8.98
N ASP A 115 -4.46 -12.81 10.05
CA ASP A 115 -5.90 -12.80 10.27
C ASP A 115 -6.62 -12.05 9.14
N GLU A 116 -6.10 -10.89 8.74
CA GLU A 116 -6.63 -10.12 7.61
C GLU A 116 -6.50 -10.90 6.29
N ALA A 117 -5.33 -11.49 6.02
CA ALA A 117 -5.10 -12.28 4.82
C ALA A 117 -6.02 -13.51 4.73
N TYR A 118 -6.23 -14.22 5.85
CA TYR A 118 -7.18 -15.32 5.93
C TYR A 118 -8.62 -14.84 5.68
N ALA A 119 -9.02 -13.73 6.29
CA ALA A 119 -10.36 -13.17 6.11
C ALA A 119 -10.65 -12.84 4.64
N VAL A 120 -9.67 -12.28 3.92
CA VAL A 120 -9.79 -12.03 2.47
C VAL A 120 -9.83 -13.33 1.68
N LEU A 121 -8.93 -14.28 1.93
CA LEU A 121 -8.88 -15.57 1.22
C LEU A 121 -10.12 -16.45 1.43
N MET A 122 -10.89 -16.25 2.50
CA MET A 122 -12.14 -17.01 2.75
C MET A 122 -13.37 -16.40 2.06
N LYS A 123 -13.30 -15.15 1.61
CA LYS A 123 -14.40 -14.46 0.91
C LYS A 123 -14.50 -14.85 -0.57
N TYR A 124 -13.45 -15.43 -1.15
CA TYR A 124 -13.30 -15.76 -2.56
C TYR A 124 -12.86 -17.21 -2.75
#